data_AF-A0A6G0RP35-F1
#
_entry.id   AF-A0A6G0RP35-F1
#
_cell.length_a   1.000
_cell.length_b   1.000
_cell.length_c   1.000
_cell.angle_alpha   90.00
_cell.angle_beta   90.00
_cell.angle_gamma   90.00
#
_symmetry.space_group_name_H-M   'P 1'
#
loop_
_entity.id
_entity.type
_entity.pdbx_description
1 polymer ?
#
loop_
_entity_poly.entity_id
_entity_poly.type
_entity_poly.pdbx_seq_one_letter_code
_entity_poly.pdbx_strand_id
1 'polypeptide(L)'
;MQLHSRQQNWKVTQVELQGKYSTQRVQALFQYHDYASSLRVSLILLVTPLPCFLLIMAVAAVPLRPISEGVHSSHLFFVSAFVCFLVGSLVTYGQMKHMVPPAPLSTAKIIYFSGIAAAITVGFMYALTLTIGYPLSFGIVTVSPVWPHLLLGPRRQRGSV
;
A
#
# COMPACT_ATOMS: atom_id res chain seq x y z
N MET A 1 -36.30 11.14 11.72
CA MET A 1 -35.14 11.70 12.47
C MET A 1 -33.82 10.94 12.25
N GLN A 2 -33.79 9.60 12.17
CA GLN A 2 -32.58 8.77 11.99
C GLN A 2 -31.84 8.92 10.63
N LEU A 3 -32.51 9.34 9.56
CA LEU A 3 -31.87 9.51 8.25
C LEU A 3 -30.97 10.75 8.20
N HIS A 4 -31.39 11.84 8.87
CA HIS A 4 -30.64 13.10 8.86
C HIS A 4 -29.31 12.98 9.63
N SER A 5 -29.28 12.21 10.71
CA SER A 5 -28.04 11.93 11.47
C SER A 5 -27.07 11.05 10.68
N ARG A 6 -27.56 10.06 9.92
CA ARG A 6 -26.71 9.24 9.04
C ARG A 6 -26.07 10.06 7.92
N GLN A 7 -26.82 10.96 7.31
CA GLN A 7 -26.31 11.85 6.27
C GLN A 7 -25.27 12.83 6.84
N GLN A 8 -25.50 13.35 8.04
CA GLN A 8 -24.54 14.24 8.69
C GLN A 8 -23.25 13.49 9.07
N ASN A 9 -23.37 12.30 9.65
CA ASN A 9 -22.22 11.47 9.99
C ASN A 9 -21.43 11.06 8.73
N TRP A 10 -22.13 10.75 7.63
CA TRP A 10 -21.51 10.48 6.33
C TRP A 10 -20.73 11.69 5.81
N LYS A 11 -21.33 12.88 5.81
CA LYS A 11 -20.68 14.13 5.37
C LYS A 11 -19.47 14.52 6.22
N VAL A 12 -19.53 14.27 7.53
CA VAL A 12 -18.40 14.52 8.46
C VAL A 12 -17.27 13.50 8.24
N THR A 13 -17.60 12.29 7.82
CA THR A 13 -16.59 11.23 7.54
C THR A 13 -15.94 11.38 6.17
N GLN A 14 -16.55 12.12 5.25
CA GLN A 14 -15.94 12.44 3.96
C GLN A 14 -14.79 13.44 4.13
N VAL A 15 -13.58 12.89 4.26
CA VAL A 15 -12.31 13.64 4.28
C VAL A 15 -12.19 14.57 3.06
N GLU A 16 -12.78 14.20 1.92
CA GLU A 16 -12.83 15.02 0.71
C GLU A 16 -13.69 16.30 0.84
N LEU A 17 -14.76 16.29 1.64
CA LEU A 17 -15.60 17.48 1.88
C LEU A 17 -15.03 18.40 2.98
N GLN A 18 -14.28 17.83 3.92
CA GLN A 18 -13.68 18.55 5.04
C GLN A 18 -12.32 19.18 4.68
N GLY A 19 -11.71 18.74 3.58
CA GLY A 19 -10.54 19.40 3.02
C GLY A 19 -10.94 20.76 2.46
N LYS A 20 -10.54 21.85 3.13
CA LYS A 20 -10.60 23.19 2.53
C LYS A 20 -9.75 23.15 1.25
N TYR A 21 -10.39 22.96 0.09
CA TYR A 21 -9.73 23.11 -1.20
C TYR A 21 -9.30 24.57 -1.29
N SER A 22 -8.03 24.83 -1.04
CA SER A 22 -7.47 26.17 -1.21
C SER A 22 -7.64 26.54 -2.67
N THR A 23 -8.27 27.69 -2.93
CA THR A 23 -8.46 28.26 -4.27
C THR A 23 -7.13 28.36 -5.03
N GLN A 24 -6.01 28.53 -4.31
CA GLN A 24 -4.65 28.48 -4.87
C GLN A 24 -4.29 27.13 -5.49
N ARG A 25 -4.72 25.98 -4.95
CA ARG A 25 -4.41 24.66 -5.54
C ARG A 25 -5.16 24.45 -6.86
N VAL A 26 -6.41 24.92 -6.92
CA VAL A 26 -7.23 24.87 -8.13
C VAL A 26 -6.64 25.79 -9.20
N GLN A 27 -6.25 27.01 -8.83
CA GLN A 27 -5.60 27.95 -9.76
C GLN A 27 -4.25 27.42 -10.26
N ALA A 28 -3.44 26.80 -9.40
CA ALA A 28 -2.17 26.18 -9.80
C ALA A 28 -2.39 24.98 -10.75
N LEU A 29 -3.48 24.23 -10.60
CA LEU A 29 -3.84 23.15 -11.52
C LEU A 29 -4.19 23.68 -12.92
N PHE A 30 -4.98 24.76 -12.99
CA PHE A 30 -5.31 25.40 -14.28
C PHE A 30 -4.06 25.98 -14.96
N GLN A 31 -3.18 26.64 -14.20
CA GLN A 31 -1.91 27.12 -14.73
C GLN A 31 -1.01 25.98 -15.21
N TYR A 32 -0.97 24.87 -14.48
CA TYR A 32 -0.23 23.69 -14.93
C TYR A 32 -0.84 23.09 -16.20
N HIS A 33 -2.16 23.03 -16.32
CA HIS A 33 -2.83 22.53 -17.52
C HIS A 33 -2.53 23.38 -18.76
N ASP A 34 -2.52 24.71 -18.63
CA ASP A 34 -2.25 25.62 -19.75
C ASP A 34 -0.79 25.60 -20.21
N TYR A 35 0.16 25.43 -19.28
CA TYR A 35 1.59 25.48 -19.59
C TYR A 35 2.27 24.11 -19.72
N ALA A 36 1.61 23.02 -19.30
CA ALA A 36 2.19 21.68 -19.39
C ALA A 36 2.18 21.20 -20.83
N SER A 37 3.38 21.01 -21.39
CA SER A 37 3.54 20.32 -22.66
C SER A 37 2.94 18.91 -22.59
N SER A 38 2.04 18.58 -23.52
CA SER A 38 1.42 17.25 -23.62
C SER A 38 2.45 16.13 -23.68
N LEU A 39 3.60 16.36 -24.34
CA LEU A 39 4.71 15.41 -24.39
C LEU A 39 5.32 15.13 -23.02
N ARG A 40 5.50 16.18 -22.19
CA ARG A 40 5.99 16.05 -20.82
C ARG A 40 5.01 15.26 -19.96
N VAL A 41 3.71 15.52 -20.10
CA VAL A 41 2.66 14.78 -19.39
C VAL A 41 2.64 13.31 -19.81
N SER A 42 2.68 13.02 -21.12
CA SER A 42 2.74 11.64 -21.64
C SER A 42 3.99 10.90 -21.18
N LEU A 43 5.16 11.53 -21.18
CA LEU A 43 6.39 10.94 -20.66
C LEU A 43 6.29 10.63 -19.17
N ILE A 44 5.78 11.55 -18.36
CA ILE A 44 5.56 11.31 -16.93
C ILE A 44 4.59 10.15 -16.74
N LEU A 45 3.50 10.11 -17.50
CA LEU A 45 2.50 9.04 -17.41
C LEU A 45 3.06 7.67 -17.81
N LEU A 46 4.00 7.62 -18.74
CA LEU A 46 4.67 6.39 -19.18
C LEU A 46 5.78 5.95 -18.21
N VAL A 47 6.53 6.90 -17.67
CA VAL A 47 7.65 6.66 -16.76
C VAL A 47 7.19 6.30 -15.36
N THR A 48 6.07 6.86 -14.88
CA THR A 48 5.53 6.58 -13.54
C THR A 48 5.20 5.10 -13.28
N PRO A 49 4.56 4.35 -14.19
CA PRO A 49 4.31 2.92 -13.99
C PRO A 49 5.54 2.04 -14.28
N LEU A 50 6.53 2.54 -15.02
CA LEU A 50 7.71 1.79 -15.43
C LEU A 50 8.53 1.20 -14.26
N PRO A 51 8.83 1.91 -13.15
CA PRO A 51 9.52 1.31 -12.01
C PRO A 51 8.69 0.21 -11.34
N CYS A 52 7.37 0.36 -11.27
CA CYS A 52 6.48 -0.67 -10.75
C CYS A 52 6.50 -1.92 -11.66
N PHE A 53 6.44 -1.70 -12.97
CA PHE A 53 6.51 -2.78 -13.96
C PHE A 53 7.83 -3.55 -13.88
N LEU A 54 8.97 -2.84 -13.77
CA LEU A 54 10.28 -3.47 -13.61
C LEU A 54 10.37 -4.29 -12.32
N LEU A 55 9.81 -3.79 -11.21
CA LEU A 55 9.76 -4.54 -9.94
C LEU A 55 8.92 -5.81 -10.07
N ILE A 56 7.77 -5.74 -10.72
CA ILE A 56 6.90 -6.91 -10.98
C ILE A 56 7.63 -7.91 -11.87
N MET A 57 8.30 -7.45 -12.93
CA MET A 57 9.09 -8.31 -13.81
C MET A 57 10.25 -8.98 -13.08
N ALA A 58 10.95 -8.26 -12.21
CA ALA A 58 12.03 -8.83 -11.38
C ALA A 58 11.50 -9.91 -10.43
N VAL A 59 10.32 -9.68 -9.84
CA VAL A 59 9.63 -10.66 -8.98
C VAL A 59 9.13 -11.86 -9.79
N ALA A 60 8.61 -11.65 -11.00
CA ALA A 60 8.07 -12.68 -11.87
C ALA A 60 9.16 -13.51 -12.56
N ALA A 61 10.34 -12.93 -12.80
CA ALA A 61 11.50 -13.62 -13.37
C ALA A 61 12.17 -14.57 -12.36
N VAL A 62 11.77 -14.55 -11.09
CA VAL A 62 12.26 -15.48 -10.09
C VAL A 62 11.85 -16.90 -10.47
N PRO A 63 12.79 -17.83 -10.69
CA PRO A 63 12.47 -19.18 -11.14
C PRO A 63 11.67 -19.89 -10.06
N LEU A 64 10.41 -20.21 -10.36
CA LEU A 64 9.61 -21.09 -9.53
C LEU A 64 10.19 -22.51 -9.67
N ARG A 65 10.75 -23.02 -8.58
CA ARG A 65 11.23 -24.41 -8.51
C ARG A 65 10.03 -25.37 -8.59
N PRO A 66 10.25 -26.61 -9.09
CA PRO A 66 9.18 -27.59 -9.21
C PRO A 66 8.52 -27.87 -7.86
N ILE A 67 7.19 -27.93 -7.88
CA ILE A 67 6.31 -28.04 -6.72
C ILE A 67 6.59 -29.30 -5.88
N SER A 68 7.17 -30.32 -6.52
CA SER A 68 7.57 -31.60 -5.93
C SER A 68 8.71 -31.50 -4.90
N GLU A 69 9.50 -30.42 -4.92
CA GLU A 69 10.60 -30.22 -3.96
C GLU A 69 10.13 -29.57 -2.63
N GLY A 70 8.84 -29.23 -2.54
CA GLY A 70 8.23 -28.71 -1.32
C GLY A 70 8.58 -27.26 -0.96
N VAL A 71 8.07 -26.83 0.19
CA VAL A 71 8.15 -25.43 0.65
C VAL A 71 9.58 -24.96 0.93
N HIS A 72 10.46 -25.86 1.38
CA HIS A 72 11.84 -25.53 1.72
C HIS A 72 12.72 -25.26 0.49
N SER A 73 12.41 -25.81 -0.69
CA SER A 73 13.17 -25.44 -1.90
C SER A 73 12.74 -24.08 -2.47
N SER A 74 11.56 -23.60 -2.07
CA SER A 74 10.89 -22.43 -2.67
C SER A 74 11.19 -21.10 -1.96
N HIS A 75 12.38 -20.91 -1.39
CA HIS A 75 12.74 -19.70 -0.63
C HIS A 75 12.62 -18.41 -1.45
N LEU A 76 12.96 -18.45 -2.73
CA LEU A 76 12.91 -17.26 -3.60
C LEU A 76 11.47 -16.73 -3.76
N PHE A 77 10.45 -17.59 -3.69
CA PHE A 77 9.05 -17.17 -3.70
C PHE A 77 8.71 -16.29 -2.48
N PHE A 78 9.15 -16.69 -1.28
CA PHE A 78 8.93 -15.93 -0.06
C PHE A 78 9.73 -14.62 -0.03
N VAL A 79 10.94 -14.61 -0.59
CA VAL A 79 11.76 -13.39 -0.75
C VAL A 79 11.06 -12.40 -1.67
N SER A 80 10.58 -12.84 -2.83
CA SER A 80 9.83 -11.98 -3.74
C SER A 80 8.53 -11.46 -3.12
N ALA A 81 7.80 -12.29 -2.39
CA ALA A 81 6.62 -11.87 -1.64
C ALA A 81 6.96 -10.80 -0.58
N PHE A 82 8.07 -10.97 0.15
CA PHE A 82 8.55 -10.00 1.12
C PHE A 82 8.86 -8.64 0.48
N VAL A 83 9.55 -8.62 -0.66
CA VAL A 83 9.84 -7.39 -1.40
C VAL A 83 8.55 -6.70 -1.85
N CYS A 84 7.59 -7.45 -2.40
CA CYS A 84 6.30 -6.90 -2.82
C CYS A 84 5.54 -6.23 -1.67
N PHE A 85 5.43 -6.91 -0.53
CA PHE A 85 4.77 -6.35 0.64
C PHE A 85 5.55 -5.14 1.19
N LEU A 86 6.87 -5.23 1.33
CA LEU A 86 7.70 -4.13 1.80
C LEU A 86 7.50 -2.86 0.95
N VAL A 87 7.61 -2.97 -0.38
CA VAL A 87 7.41 -1.86 -1.32
C VAL A 87 5.97 -1.33 -1.21
N GLY A 88 4.97 -2.21 -1.19
CA GLY A 88 3.57 -1.82 -1.03
C GLY A 88 3.30 -1.02 0.26
N SER A 89 3.98 -1.37 1.35
CA SER A 89 3.83 -0.71 2.65
C SER A 89 4.47 0.67 2.62
N LEU A 90 5.69 0.76 2.08
CA LEU A 90 6.41 2.02 1.92
C LEU A 90 5.61 3.03 1.10
N VAL A 91 5.05 2.58 -0.03
CA VAL A 91 4.18 3.42 -0.87
C VAL A 91 2.94 3.85 -0.09
N THR A 92 2.26 2.92 0.59
CA THR A 92 1.03 3.23 1.34
C THR A 92 1.27 4.24 2.45
N TYR A 93 2.29 4.04 3.28
CA TYR A 93 2.65 4.99 4.34
C TYR A 93 3.14 6.33 3.79
N GLY A 94 3.86 6.33 2.66
CA GLY A 94 4.26 7.54 1.95
C GLY A 94 3.06 8.35 1.46
N GLN A 95 2.08 7.68 0.85
CA GLN A 95 0.83 8.30 0.41
C GLN A 95 0.02 8.82 1.60
N MET A 96 -0.06 8.07 2.71
CA MET A 96 -0.72 8.52 3.94
C MET A 96 -0.07 9.78 4.53
N LYS A 97 1.26 9.87 4.50
CA LYS A 97 1.99 11.08 4.94
C LYS A 97 1.64 12.29 4.07
N HIS A 98 1.43 12.11 2.77
CA HIS A 98 1.06 13.19 1.86
C HIS A 98 -0.43 13.58 1.94
N MET A 99 -1.31 12.60 2.13
CA MET A 99 -2.77 12.79 2.19
C MET A 99 -3.27 13.30 3.56
N VAL A 100 -2.50 13.12 4.64
CA VAL A 100 -2.87 13.56 6.00
C VAL A 100 -1.85 14.60 6.49
N PRO A 101 -2.07 15.90 6.20
CA PRO A 101 -1.10 16.98 6.42
C PRO A 101 -0.57 17.17 7.86
N PRO A 102 -1.25 16.74 8.95
CA PRO A 102 -0.67 16.83 10.28
C PRO A 102 -0.07 15.52 10.82
N ALA A 103 0.04 14.42 10.05
CA ALA A 103 0.57 13.16 10.60
C ALA A 103 2.11 13.21 10.77
N PRO A 104 2.67 13.22 12.00
CA PRO A 104 4.11 13.26 12.23
C PRO A 104 4.75 11.87 12.03
N LEU A 105 4.66 11.35 10.80
CA LEU A 105 5.28 10.09 10.40
C LEU A 105 6.69 10.39 9.85
N SER A 106 7.69 10.19 10.72
CA SER A 106 9.10 10.21 10.32
C SER A 106 9.39 9.08 9.33
N THR A 107 10.23 9.35 8.32
CA THR A 107 10.61 8.36 7.29
C THR A 107 11.21 7.10 7.91
N ALA A 108 11.97 7.24 9.00
CA ALA A 108 12.52 6.09 9.73
C ALA A 108 11.42 5.19 10.33
N LYS A 109 10.34 5.78 10.85
CA LYS A 109 9.18 5.03 11.38
C LYS A 109 8.44 4.33 10.26
N ILE A 110 8.31 4.96 9.09
CA ILE A 110 7.69 4.35 7.91
C ILE A 110 8.45 3.10 7.49
N ILE A 111 9.78 3.18 7.39
CA ILE A 111 10.63 2.03 7.05
C ILE A 111 10.48 0.93 8.10
N TYR A 112 10.55 1.28 9.38
CA TYR A 112 10.39 0.32 10.48
C TYR A 112 9.04 -0.41 10.45
N PHE A 113 7.93 0.32 10.38
CA PHE A 113 6.59 -0.28 10.34
C PHE A 113 6.36 -1.07 9.05
N SER A 114 6.89 -0.62 7.92
CA SER A 114 6.81 -1.36 6.65
C SER A 114 7.54 -2.70 6.70
N GLY A 115 8.72 -2.73 7.33
CA GLY A 115 9.51 -3.95 7.49
C GLY A 115 8.84 -4.95 8.41
N ILE A 116 8.31 -4.49 9.55
CA ILE A 116 7.54 -5.33 10.48
C ILE A 116 6.30 -5.89 9.78
N ALA A 117 5.58 -5.04 9.04
CA ALA A 117 4.39 -5.47 8.34
C ALA A 117 4.70 -6.55 7.32
N ALA A 118 5.72 -6.33 6.48
CA ALA A 118 6.14 -7.31 5.49
C ALA A 118 6.59 -8.64 6.13
N ALA A 119 7.35 -8.57 7.23
CA ALA A 119 7.82 -9.76 7.94
C ALA A 119 6.68 -10.59 8.54
N ILE A 120 5.72 -9.95 9.23
CA ILE A 120 4.57 -10.63 9.83
C ILE A 120 3.71 -11.28 8.75
N THR A 121 3.42 -10.55 7.67
CA THR A 121 2.61 -11.01 6.55
C THR A 121 3.24 -12.23 5.85
N VAL A 122 4.54 -12.17 5.53
CA VAL A 122 5.23 -13.30 4.88
C VAL A 122 5.41 -14.47 5.84
N GLY A 123 5.69 -14.22 7.12
CA GLY A 123 5.76 -15.27 8.14
C GLY A 123 4.44 -16.02 8.30
N PHE A 124 3.31 -15.29 8.29
CA PHE A 124 1.98 -15.89 8.30
C PHE A 124 1.71 -16.69 7.02
N MET A 125 2.11 -16.18 5.86
CA MET A 125 2.03 -16.90 4.59
C MET A 125 2.81 -18.22 4.63
N TYR A 126 4.02 -18.19 5.19
CA TYR A 126 4.86 -19.38 5.36
C TYR A 126 4.22 -20.39 6.32
N ALA A 127 3.70 -19.94 7.46
CA ALA A 127 2.99 -20.79 8.41
C ALA A 127 1.76 -21.46 7.79
N LEU A 128 0.95 -20.72 7.03
CA LEU A 128 -0.20 -21.29 6.29
C LEU A 128 0.24 -22.32 5.24
N THR A 129 1.38 -22.10 4.59
CA THR A 129 1.92 -23.03 3.60
C THR A 129 2.33 -24.34 4.24
N LEU A 130 2.82 -24.31 5.48
CA LEU A 130 3.14 -25.51 6.25
C LEU A 130 1.89 -26.28 6.71
N THR A 131 0.78 -25.60 7.00
CA THR A 131 -0.45 -26.24 7.52
C THR A 131 -1.39 -26.73 6.42
N ILE A 132 -1.54 -25.97 5.34
CA ILE A 132 -2.47 -26.28 4.23
C ILE A 132 -1.77 -27.12 3.14
N GLY A 133 -0.45 -27.02 3.03
CA GLY A 133 0.34 -27.67 2.00
C GLY A 133 0.75 -26.71 0.89
N TYR A 134 1.85 -27.05 0.22
CA TYR A 134 2.40 -26.29 -0.90
C TYR A 134 1.81 -26.79 -2.23
N PRO A 135 1.38 -25.90 -3.15
CA PRO A 135 1.43 -24.44 -3.09
C PRO A 135 0.15 -23.83 -2.49
N LEU A 136 0.28 -22.69 -1.79
CA LEU A 136 -0.87 -21.96 -1.28
C LEU A 136 -1.64 -21.31 -2.44
N SER A 137 -2.86 -21.77 -2.71
CA SER A 137 -3.75 -21.15 -3.68
C SER A 137 -4.11 -19.73 -3.21
N PHE A 138 -3.90 -18.74 -4.08
CA PHE A 138 -4.14 -17.31 -3.83
C PHE A 138 -3.40 -16.69 -2.64
N GLY A 139 -2.12 -17.04 -2.41
CA GLY A 139 -1.34 -16.58 -1.24
C GLY A 139 -1.37 -15.07 -0.92
N ILE A 140 -1.47 -14.21 -1.94
CA ILE A 140 -1.61 -12.75 -1.73
C ILE A 140 -2.99 -12.40 -1.16
N VAL A 141 -4.06 -13.03 -1.65
CA VAL A 141 -5.45 -12.76 -1.25
C VAL A 141 -5.75 -13.29 0.14
N THR A 142 -5.24 -14.48 0.48
CA THR A 142 -5.41 -15.08 1.81
C THR A 142 -4.73 -14.27 2.91
N VAL A 143 -3.63 -13.59 2.60
CA VAL A 143 -2.90 -12.74 3.57
C VAL A 143 -3.32 -11.27 3.47
N SER A 144 -4.06 -10.89 2.42
CA SER A 144 -4.57 -9.54 2.19
C SER A 144 -5.35 -8.93 3.36
N PRO A 145 -6.10 -9.65 4.23
CA PRO A 145 -6.77 -9.03 5.37
C PRO A 145 -5.79 -8.55 6.45
N VAL A 146 -4.68 -9.26 6.66
CA VAL A 146 -3.69 -8.96 7.72
C VAL A 146 -3.03 -7.61 7.48
N TRP A 147 -2.80 -7.28 6.21
CA TRP A 147 -2.05 -6.11 5.79
C TRP A 147 -2.73 -4.77 6.11
N PRO A 148 -3.98 -4.49 5.70
CA PRO A 148 -4.70 -3.30 6.10
C PRO A 148 -4.86 -3.20 7.62
N HIS A 149 -5.15 -4.30 8.33
CA HIS A 149 -5.32 -4.26 9.78
C HIS A 149 -4.03 -3.83 10.49
N LEU A 150 -2.87 -4.29 10.02
CA LEU A 150 -1.58 -3.91 10.58
C LEU A 150 -1.18 -2.47 10.24
N LEU A 151 -1.53 -2.01 9.03
CA LEU A 151 -1.32 -0.62 8.60
C LEU A 151 -2.18 0.38 9.39
N LEU A 152 -3.42 0.01 9.73
CA LEU A 152 -4.40 0.86 10.44
C LEU A 152 -4.34 0.76 11.96
N GLY A 153 -3.82 -0.35 12.50
CA GLY A 153 -3.71 -0.64 13.94
C GLY A 153 -3.09 0.46 14.81
N PRO A 154 -2.07 1.23 14.37
CA PRO A 154 -1.41 2.20 15.24
C PRO A 154 -2.26 3.41 15.66
N ARG A 155 -3.42 3.67 15.02
CA ARG A 155 -4.20 4.90 15.26
C ARG A 155 -5.24 4.81 16.37
N ARG A 156 -5.53 3.63 16.93
CA ARG A 156 -6.65 3.48 17.87
C ARG A 156 -6.32 3.78 19.35
N GLN A 157 -5.07 4.07 19.72
CA GLN A 157 -4.68 4.26 21.14
C GLN A 157 -4.28 5.68 21.55
N ARG A 158 -4.82 6.73 20.92
CA ARG A 158 -4.62 8.10 21.43
C ARG A 158 -5.89 8.94 21.30
N GLY A 159 -6.88 8.56 22.10
CA GLY A 159 -8.17 9.24 22.22
C GLY A 159 -8.90 8.78 23.47
N SER A 160 -8.25 8.90 24.63
CA SER A 160 -8.90 8.91 25.94
C SER A 160 -8.15 9.90 26.82
N VAL A 161 -8.48 11.18 26.65
CA VAL A 161 -8.52 12.17 27.72
C VAL A 161 -9.82 12.93 27.54
#